data_AF-A0A9E2VL45-F1
#
_entry.id   AF-A0A9E2VL45-F1
#
_cell.length_a   1.000
_cell.length_b   1.000
_cell.length_c   1.000
_cell.angle_alpha   90.00
_cell.angle_beta   90.00
_cell.angle_gamma   90.00
#
_symmetry.space_group_name_H-M   'P 1'
#
loop_
_entity.id
_entity.type
_entity.pdbx_description
1 polymer ?
#
loop_
_entity_poly.entity_id
_entity_poly.type
_entity_poly.pdbx_seq_one_letter_code
_entity_poly.pdbx_strand_id
1 'polypeptide(L)'
;MGARPICSVNSLRFGPITENGNEMGSAAASAASFGASPDEAVGEAPTRTREGACAPQIQNNRRLFAGVVSGIAHYGNCFGIPTIAGEVYFDKSYEGNPLVNAFCLGVLRHDQIARGAARGVGNPVFYVGPATGRDGLAGAAFASQDLTEESAEQQRGAVQVGDPFMEKLVCEACLGLLATGAVAGIQDMGAAGLTCSTCETAARAGTGIEIELSQVPQRAPNMTPYEIMLSESQERMLIIVHRGREEEVKRIFDKWDLPWAEIGRVTDTGQMIVKQHGQTVADIPASKLANEAPVYHREAREPTYLAAVRGFTLAAIPELPDPVPVLKSLLAWPSIASKNWVYRQYDHMVRDGTAVCPGSDAAVLRLKPDALPPRAAPTDPGQSPAVPEKFVALSVDGNGAYVYLDPYEGGKIAVAEAARNLACTGAAPLGVTDNLNFGNPHNPEIFWQL
;
A
#
# COMPACT_ATOMS: atom_id res chain seq x y z
N MET A 1 13.12 -6.67 -0.86
CA MET A 1 14.20 -6.45 -1.85
C MET A 1 15.29 -5.60 -1.23
N GLY A 2 16.57 -5.81 -1.57
CA GLY A 2 17.72 -5.08 -1.01
C GLY A 2 17.85 -3.60 -1.36
N ALA A 3 16.74 -2.96 -1.70
CA ALA A 3 16.68 -1.56 -2.09
C ALA A 3 16.55 -0.69 -0.84
N ARG A 4 17.21 0.46 -0.82
CA ARG A 4 17.00 1.48 0.21
C ARG A 4 15.73 2.27 -0.14
N PRO A 5 14.70 2.30 0.72
CA PRO A 5 13.55 3.17 0.53
C PRO A 5 13.98 4.64 0.48
N ILE A 6 13.45 5.38 -0.49
CA ILE A 6 13.77 6.80 -0.71
C ILE A 6 12.56 7.71 -0.68
N CYS A 7 11.37 7.22 -1.01
CA CYS A 7 10.14 7.98 -0.93
C CYS A 7 8.91 7.06 -1.01
N SER A 8 7.77 7.60 -0.61
CA SER A 8 6.46 6.96 -0.77
C SER A 8 5.49 7.85 -1.54
N VAL A 9 4.45 7.22 -2.08
CA VAL A 9 3.32 7.84 -2.80
C VAL A 9 2.03 7.16 -2.33
N ASN A 10 0.92 7.88 -2.24
CA ASN A 10 -0.36 7.30 -1.83
C ASN A 10 -1.52 7.60 -2.80
N SER A 11 -2.49 6.71 -2.85
CA SER A 11 -3.77 6.90 -3.55
C SER A 11 -4.90 6.63 -2.58
N LEU A 12 -5.70 7.66 -2.33
CA LEU A 12 -6.71 7.68 -1.27
C LEU A 12 -8.10 7.88 -1.86
N ARG A 13 -9.02 6.93 -1.64
CA ARG A 13 -10.41 7.07 -2.09
C ARG A 13 -11.39 6.86 -0.96
N PHE A 14 -12.30 7.80 -0.78
CA PHE A 14 -13.23 7.82 0.35
C PHE A 14 -14.63 8.22 -0.09
N GLY A 15 -15.63 7.85 0.72
CA GLY A 15 -16.95 8.44 0.65
C GLY A 15 -16.92 9.97 0.82
N PRO A 16 -18.00 10.70 0.44
CA PRO A 16 -18.05 12.15 0.54
C PRO A 16 -17.73 12.68 1.95
N ILE A 17 -17.01 13.80 2.02
CA ILE A 17 -16.65 14.49 3.27
C ILE A 17 -17.36 15.85 3.43
N THR A 18 -18.26 16.18 2.51
CA THR A 18 -19.13 17.35 2.54
C THR A 18 -20.53 16.95 2.07
N GLU A 19 -21.56 17.66 2.53
CA GLU A 19 -22.95 17.35 2.18
C GLU A 19 -23.28 17.72 0.72
N ASN A 20 -22.60 18.72 0.16
CA ASN A 20 -22.89 19.27 -1.17
C ASN A 20 -22.27 18.47 -2.34
N GLY A 21 -21.63 17.33 -2.08
CA GLY A 21 -20.93 16.56 -3.12
C GLY A 21 -21.83 15.98 -4.22
N ASN A 22 -23.15 15.93 -3.99
CA ASN A 22 -24.11 15.26 -4.88
C ASN A 22 -25.21 16.17 -5.46
N GLU A 23 -25.36 17.41 -4.99
CA GLU A 23 -26.47 18.26 -5.46
C GLU A 23 -26.18 19.00 -6.77
N MET A 24 -24.97 18.93 -7.33
CA MET A 24 -24.71 19.57 -8.64
C MET A 24 -25.43 18.87 -9.81
N GLY A 25 -25.79 17.60 -9.68
CA GLY A 25 -26.63 16.90 -10.67
C GLY A 25 -28.10 17.33 -10.65
N SER A 26 -28.63 17.77 -9.49
CA SER A 26 -30.02 18.20 -9.34
C SER A 26 -30.19 19.71 -9.36
N ALA A 27 -29.18 20.49 -8.95
CA ALA A 27 -29.21 21.95 -8.95
C ALA A 27 -29.24 22.54 -10.37
N ALA A 28 -28.60 21.87 -11.34
CA ALA A 28 -28.74 22.23 -12.75
C ALA A 28 -30.17 21.99 -13.29
N ALA A 29 -30.91 21.06 -12.69
CA ALA A 29 -32.32 20.80 -13.03
C ALA A 29 -33.30 21.72 -12.26
N SER A 30 -32.98 22.16 -11.04
CA SER A 30 -33.85 23.00 -10.22
C SER A 30 -33.69 24.51 -10.48
N ALA A 31 -32.59 24.95 -11.09
CA ALA A 31 -32.42 26.34 -11.53
C ALA A 31 -33.34 26.73 -12.71
N ALA A 32 -34.05 25.76 -13.32
CA ALA A 32 -34.96 25.98 -14.44
C ALA A 32 -36.40 26.35 -14.04
N SER A 33 -36.74 26.48 -12.74
CA SER A 33 -38.14 26.60 -12.30
C SER A 33 -38.51 27.82 -11.44
N PHE A 34 -37.71 28.89 -11.38
CA PHE A 34 -38.11 30.11 -10.64
C PHE A 34 -38.27 31.33 -11.54
N GLY A 35 -39.46 31.44 -12.13
CA GLY A 35 -40.02 32.70 -12.62
C GLY A 35 -41.21 33.09 -11.74
N ALA A 36 -41.00 33.96 -10.76
CA ALA A 36 -42.08 34.70 -10.10
C ALA A 36 -41.54 36.01 -9.50
N SER A 37 -42.29 37.09 -9.75
CA SER A 37 -41.99 38.50 -9.47
C SER A 37 -41.84 38.84 -7.98
N PRO A 38 -41.17 39.97 -7.64
CA PRO A 38 -41.00 40.40 -6.26
C PRO A 38 -42.15 41.31 -5.84
N ASP A 39 -42.93 40.92 -4.83
CA ASP A 39 -43.57 41.86 -3.91
C ASP A 39 -44.12 41.14 -2.65
N GLU A 40 -43.95 41.82 -1.51
CA GLU A 40 -44.56 41.60 -0.18
C GLU A 40 -44.18 40.35 0.64
N ALA A 41 -43.33 40.55 1.66
CA ALA A 41 -43.67 40.32 3.07
C ALA A 41 -42.51 40.69 4.01
N VAL A 42 -42.79 41.63 4.92
CA VAL A 42 -41.95 42.02 6.06
C VAL A 42 -42.31 41.13 7.26
N GLY A 43 -41.34 40.53 7.93
CA GLY A 43 -41.54 40.01 9.29
C GLY A 43 -40.63 38.86 9.72
N GLU A 44 -40.05 39.03 10.92
CA GLU A 44 -39.38 38.07 11.79
C GLU A 44 -37.92 37.67 11.47
N ALA A 45 -37.03 38.10 12.37
CA ALA A 45 -35.63 37.71 12.42
C ALA A 45 -35.51 36.20 12.72
N PRO A 46 -34.67 35.44 11.99
CA PRO A 46 -34.49 34.03 12.28
C PRO A 46 -33.71 33.90 13.59
N THR A 47 -34.35 33.29 14.56
CA THR A 47 -33.75 32.65 15.73
C THR A 47 -32.54 31.83 15.28
N ARG A 48 -31.37 32.06 15.91
CA ARG A 48 -30.17 31.24 15.75
C ARG A 48 -30.48 29.80 16.13
N THR A 49 -30.90 28.99 15.16
CA THR A 49 -30.89 27.54 15.27
C THR A 49 -29.43 27.07 15.25
N ARG A 50 -29.09 26.20 16.20
CA ARG A 50 -27.79 25.53 16.35
C ARG A 50 -27.24 25.09 15.00
N GLU A 51 -25.95 25.32 14.79
CA GLU A 51 -25.14 24.81 13.68
C GLU A 51 -25.55 23.36 13.35
N GLY A 52 -25.92 23.13 12.09
CA GLY A 52 -26.46 21.87 11.60
C GLY A 52 -25.52 20.71 11.91
N ALA A 53 -26.07 19.66 12.53
CA ALA A 53 -25.35 18.42 12.73
C ALA A 53 -25.06 17.80 11.35
N CYS A 54 -23.77 17.69 11.02
CA CYS A 54 -23.29 17.00 9.83
C CYS A 54 -23.86 15.57 9.78
N ALA A 55 -24.31 15.11 8.62
CA ALA A 55 -24.82 13.74 8.47
C ALA A 55 -23.82 12.71 9.05
N PRO A 56 -24.26 11.69 9.83
CA PRO A 56 -23.37 10.76 10.53
C PRO A 56 -22.34 10.08 9.62
N GLN A 57 -22.75 9.82 8.38
CA GLN A 57 -21.90 9.20 7.37
C GLN A 57 -20.73 10.09 6.94
N ILE A 58 -20.99 11.38 6.70
CA ILE A 58 -19.96 12.36 6.37
C ILE A 58 -18.97 12.50 7.54
N GLN A 59 -19.46 12.46 8.77
CA GLN A 59 -18.60 12.49 9.97
C GLN A 59 -17.71 11.24 10.03
N ASN A 60 -18.24 10.06 9.72
CA ASN A 60 -17.45 8.83 9.67
C ASN A 60 -16.40 8.86 8.54
N ASN A 61 -16.75 9.32 7.33
CA ASN A 61 -15.81 9.47 6.23
C ASN A 61 -14.67 10.45 6.57
N ARG A 62 -15.00 11.59 7.22
CA ARG A 62 -13.99 12.52 7.75
C ARG A 62 -13.07 11.87 8.78
N ARG A 63 -13.62 11.07 9.69
CA ARG A 63 -12.86 10.34 10.70
C ARG A 63 -11.88 9.34 10.05
N LEU A 64 -12.36 8.55 9.09
CA LEU A 64 -11.54 7.57 8.37
C LEU A 64 -10.44 8.26 7.56
N PHE A 65 -10.79 9.28 6.76
CA PHE A 65 -9.83 10.04 5.98
C PHE A 65 -8.75 10.68 6.87
N ALA A 66 -9.14 11.33 7.97
CA ALA A 66 -8.20 11.92 8.89
C ALA A 66 -7.32 10.88 9.61
N GLY A 67 -7.88 9.74 10.00
CA GLY A 67 -7.15 8.64 10.61
C GLY A 67 -6.10 8.04 9.68
N VAL A 68 -6.46 7.81 8.40
CA VAL A 68 -5.53 7.28 7.39
C VAL A 68 -4.41 8.26 7.09
N VAL A 69 -4.73 9.54 6.89
CA VAL A 69 -3.70 10.58 6.67
C VAL A 69 -2.77 10.68 7.88
N SER A 70 -3.30 10.64 9.10
CA SER A 70 -2.50 10.62 10.33
C SER A 70 -1.60 9.38 10.43
N GLY A 71 -2.12 8.20 10.09
CA GLY A 71 -1.36 6.94 10.11
C GLY A 71 -0.19 6.94 9.11
N ILE A 72 -0.45 7.40 7.87
CA ILE A 72 0.59 7.55 6.85
C ILE A 72 1.66 8.55 7.31
N ALA A 73 1.23 9.70 7.84
CA ALA A 73 2.15 10.71 8.36
C ALA A 73 3.00 10.14 9.51
N HIS A 74 2.37 9.47 10.47
CA HIS A 74 3.07 8.86 11.61
C HIS A 74 4.15 7.88 11.13
N TYR A 75 3.77 6.91 10.29
CA TYR A 75 4.71 5.88 9.87
C TYR A 75 5.84 6.44 9.00
N GLY A 76 5.50 7.20 7.95
CA GLY A 76 6.47 7.76 7.01
C GLY A 76 7.45 8.73 7.68
N ASN A 77 6.94 9.63 8.53
CA ASN A 77 7.77 10.62 9.21
C ASN A 77 8.71 9.96 10.23
N CYS A 78 8.22 9.00 11.02
CA CYS A 78 9.04 8.28 12.01
C CYS A 78 10.09 7.38 11.34
N PHE A 79 9.71 6.67 10.27
CA PHE A 79 10.63 5.83 9.51
C PHE A 79 11.68 6.66 8.75
N GLY A 80 11.36 7.92 8.44
CA GLY A 80 12.25 8.84 7.74
C GLY A 80 12.29 8.60 6.24
N ILE A 81 11.12 8.41 5.63
CA ILE A 81 10.94 8.50 4.18
C ILE A 81 9.89 9.58 3.84
N PRO A 82 10.19 10.46 2.88
CA PRO A 82 9.24 11.49 2.48
C PRO A 82 8.08 10.88 1.66
N THR A 83 6.84 11.31 1.93
CA THR A 83 5.70 11.06 1.05
C THR A 83 5.59 12.22 0.06
N ILE A 84 6.00 11.99 -1.19
CA ILE A 84 6.31 13.07 -2.15
C ILE A 84 5.21 13.33 -3.18
N ALA A 85 4.29 12.39 -3.37
CA ALA A 85 3.16 12.51 -4.28
C ALA A 85 1.95 11.75 -3.74
N GLY A 86 0.79 12.01 -4.32
CA GLY A 86 -0.40 11.21 -4.11
C GLY A 86 -1.64 11.77 -4.77
N GLU A 87 -2.71 10.98 -4.78
CA GLU A 87 -4.04 11.38 -5.22
C GLU A 87 -5.07 11.18 -4.12
N VAL A 88 -6.11 12.02 -4.11
CA VAL A 88 -7.26 11.87 -3.22
C VAL A 88 -8.55 12.09 -3.99
N TYR A 89 -9.44 11.12 -3.96
CA TYR A 89 -10.72 11.16 -4.64
C TYR A 89 -11.88 10.88 -3.68
N PHE A 90 -12.95 11.66 -3.77
CA PHE A 90 -14.15 11.48 -2.97
C PHE A 90 -15.34 11.13 -3.86
N ASP A 91 -15.98 9.98 -3.60
CA ASP A 91 -17.18 9.52 -4.29
C ASP A 91 -17.98 8.56 -3.41
N LYS A 92 -19.31 8.53 -3.59
CA LYS A 92 -20.21 7.66 -2.82
C LYS A 92 -19.91 6.17 -3.01
N SER A 93 -19.35 5.76 -4.14
CA SER A 93 -18.95 4.37 -4.40
C SER A 93 -17.90 3.82 -3.44
N TYR A 94 -17.09 4.70 -2.82
CA TYR A 94 -16.07 4.33 -1.82
C TYR A 94 -16.59 4.43 -0.38
N GLU A 95 -17.89 4.65 -0.20
CA GLU A 95 -18.51 4.69 1.10
C GLU A 95 -18.59 3.29 1.71
N GLY A 96 -18.18 3.15 2.98
CA GLY A 96 -18.06 1.84 3.64
C GLY A 96 -16.79 1.07 3.27
N ASN A 97 -16.36 1.15 2.00
CA ASN A 97 -15.15 0.50 1.47
C ASN A 97 -14.17 1.54 0.89
N PRO A 98 -13.45 2.30 1.73
CA PRO A 98 -12.43 3.24 1.24
C PRO A 98 -11.23 2.48 0.66
N LEU A 99 -10.55 3.08 -0.31
CA LEU A 99 -9.31 2.54 -0.88
C LEU A 99 -8.11 3.30 -0.32
N VAL A 100 -7.16 2.57 0.25
CA VAL A 100 -5.92 3.13 0.82
C VAL A 100 -4.75 2.39 0.21
N ASN A 101 -4.19 2.97 -0.83
CA ASN A 101 -3.06 2.40 -1.56
C ASN A 101 -1.79 3.17 -1.22
N ALA A 102 -0.72 2.44 -0.88
CA ALA A 102 0.59 3.00 -0.60
C ALA A 102 1.63 2.34 -1.49
N PHE A 103 2.45 3.17 -2.13
CA PHE A 103 3.58 2.76 -2.95
C PHE A 103 4.87 3.27 -2.30
N CYS A 104 5.93 2.46 -2.35
CA CYS A 104 7.25 2.82 -1.86
C CYS A 104 8.29 2.60 -2.96
N LEU A 105 9.07 3.65 -3.25
CA LEU A 105 10.21 3.54 -4.16
C LEU A 105 11.48 3.28 -3.35
N GLY A 106 12.17 2.20 -3.70
CA GLY A 106 13.52 1.93 -3.23
C GLY A 106 14.52 1.95 -4.38
N VAL A 107 15.75 2.36 -4.10
CA VAL A 107 16.85 2.33 -5.08
C VAL A 107 17.98 1.41 -4.64
N LEU A 108 18.65 0.83 -5.62
CA LEU A 108 19.85 0.02 -5.44
C LEU A 108 20.73 0.11 -6.68
N ARG A 109 21.94 -0.42 -6.57
CA ARG A 109 22.78 -0.67 -7.74
C ARG A 109 22.42 -2.02 -8.37
N HIS A 110 22.59 -2.13 -9.69
CA HIS A 110 22.26 -3.33 -10.45
C HIS A 110 22.96 -4.60 -9.94
N ASP A 111 24.20 -4.47 -9.46
CA ASP A 111 24.99 -5.57 -8.90
C ASP A 111 24.56 -5.97 -7.47
N GLN A 112 23.68 -5.18 -6.83
CA GLN A 112 23.16 -5.44 -5.48
C GLN A 112 21.75 -6.03 -5.49
N ILE A 113 21.24 -6.45 -6.66
CA ILE A 113 19.92 -7.08 -6.77
C ILE A 113 19.95 -8.42 -6.04
N ALA A 114 19.40 -8.43 -4.83
CA ALA A 114 19.18 -9.63 -4.04
C ALA A 114 17.81 -10.24 -4.35
N ARG A 115 17.76 -11.57 -4.47
CA ARG A 115 16.53 -12.34 -4.73
C ARG A 115 16.10 -13.06 -3.45
N GLY A 116 14.80 -13.13 -3.17
CA GLY A 116 14.25 -13.89 -2.04
C GLY A 116 14.21 -15.39 -2.30
N ALA A 117 15.33 -16.05 -2.57
CA ALA A 117 15.36 -17.48 -2.86
C ALA A 117 16.10 -18.24 -1.76
N ALA A 118 15.50 -19.30 -1.21
CA ALA A 118 16.13 -20.20 -0.23
C ALA A 118 17.17 -21.14 -0.88
N ARG A 119 18.30 -20.57 -1.32
CA ARG A 119 19.39 -21.34 -1.95
C ARG A 119 20.39 -21.83 -0.92
N GLY A 120 21.01 -22.97 -1.22
CA GLY A 120 22.08 -23.57 -0.42
C GLY A 120 21.54 -24.45 0.70
N VAL A 121 21.53 -25.76 0.45
CA VAL A 121 21.08 -26.77 1.42
C VAL A 121 21.91 -26.66 2.70
N GLY A 122 21.24 -26.68 3.85
CA GLY A 122 21.85 -26.55 5.16
C GLY A 122 22.17 -25.12 5.60
N ASN A 123 21.87 -24.09 4.78
CA ASN A 123 21.94 -22.71 5.22
C ASN A 123 20.95 -22.45 6.37
N PRO A 124 21.37 -21.81 7.46
CA PRO A 124 20.48 -21.47 8.57
C PRO A 124 19.46 -20.38 8.17
N VAL A 125 18.29 -20.47 8.78
CA VAL A 125 17.16 -19.56 8.60
C VAL A 125 16.96 -18.80 9.90
N PHE A 126 17.07 -17.47 9.82
CA PHE A 126 16.89 -16.55 10.92
C PHE A 126 15.55 -15.83 10.81
N TYR A 127 14.87 -15.75 11.94
CA TYR A 127 13.80 -14.81 12.21
C TYR A 127 14.42 -13.54 12.78
N VAL A 128 14.02 -12.37 12.28
CA VAL A 128 14.53 -11.06 12.73
C VAL A 128 13.37 -10.10 12.90
N GLY A 129 13.33 -9.39 14.02
CA GLY A 129 12.28 -8.42 14.35
C GLY A 129 11.53 -8.76 15.65
N PRO A 130 10.46 -8.00 15.99
CA PRO A 130 9.70 -8.19 17.22
C PRO A 130 9.12 -9.59 17.38
N ALA A 131 8.83 -9.97 18.61
CA ALA A 131 8.23 -11.26 18.92
C ALA A 131 6.81 -11.39 18.34
N THR A 132 6.50 -12.59 17.85
CA THR A 132 5.24 -12.98 17.23
C THR A 132 4.10 -12.96 18.26
N GLY A 133 3.00 -12.31 17.92
CA GLY A 133 1.78 -12.21 18.70
C GLY A 133 0.56 -12.75 17.94
N ARG A 134 -0.64 -12.61 18.52
CA ARG A 134 -1.92 -13.01 17.88
C ARG A 134 -2.48 -11.89 16.99
N ASP A 135 -1.61 -11.22 16.25
CA ASP A 135 -1.99 -10.06 15.45
C ASP A 135 -2.41 -10.51 14.05
N GLY A 136 -3.53 -9.98 13.54
CA GLY A 136 -3.95 -10.21 12.16
C GLY A 136 -4.17 -11.67 11.78
N LEU A 137 -4.51 -12.54 12.73
CA LEU A 137 -4.84 -13.93 12.44
C LEU A 137 -6.01 -13.98 11.46
N ALA A 138 -5.78 -14.58 10.30
CA ALA A 138 -6.71 -14.60 9.16
C ALA A 138 -7.00 -13.22 8.53
N GLY A 139 -6.10 -12.23 8.68
CA GLY A 139 -6.24 -10.88 8.10
C GLY A 139 -6.46 -10.90 6.58
N ALA A 140 -5.67 -11.70 5.84
CA ALA A 140 -5.85 -11.88 4.40
C ALA A 140 -7.17 -12.58 4.00
N ALA A 141 -7.60 -13.59 4.76
CA ALA A 141 -8.88 -14.26 4.54
C ALA A 141 -10.05 -13.32 4.86
N PHE A 142 -9.89 -12.47 5.87
CA PHE A 142 -10.84 -11.43 6.25
C PHE A 142 -10.94 -10.32 5.20
N ALA A 143 -9.81 -9.85 4.63
CA ALA A 143 -9.80 -8.89 3.53
C ALA A 143 -10.50 -9.40 2.27
N SER A 144 -10.78 -10.71 2.21
CA SER A 144 -11.50 -11.38 1.12
C SER A 144 -12.99 -11.64 1.43
N GLN A 145 -13.50 -11.24 2.60
CA GLN A 145 -14.91 -11.36 2.99
C GLN A 145 -15.66 -10.03 2.84
N ASP A 146 -16.97 -10.10 2.63
CA ASP A 146 -17.83 -8.91 2.61
C ASP A 146 -17.87 -8.26 4.01
N LEU A 147 -17.71 -6.93 4.09
CA LEU A 147 -17.78 -6.18 5.34
C LEU A 147 -19.23 -6.10 5.85
N THR A 148 -19.59 -6.97 6.80
CA THR A 148 -20.88 -6.98 7.51
C THR A 148 -20.73 -6.54 8.97
N GLU A 149 -21.83 -6.17 9.63
CA GLU A 149 -21.81 -5.84 11.08
C GLU A 149 -21.26 -6.99 11.94
N GLU A 150 -21.56 -8.23 11.57
CA GLU A 150 -21.05 -9.44 12.25
C GLU A 150 -19.55 -9.63 12.04
N SER A 151 -19.05 -9.33 10.84
CA SER A 151 -17.60 -9.29 10.57
C SER A 151 -16.90 -8.23 11.43
N ALA A 152 -17.60 -7.14 11.79
CA ALA A 152 -17.04 -6.02 12.55
C ALA A 152 -16.77 -6.31 14.03
N GLU A 153 -17.54 -7.19 14.66
CA GLU A 153 -17.28 -7.59 16.05
C GLU A 153 -16.05 -8.53 16.15
N GLN A 154 -15.79 -9.32 15.10
CA GLN A 154 -14.61 -10.19 15.00
C GLN A 154 -13.32 -9.39 14.72
N GLN A 155 -13.41 -8.12 14.29
CA GLN A 155 -12.28 -7.26 13.88
C GLN A 155 -11.34 -6.82 15.03
N ARG A 156 -11.72 -6.92 16.32
CA ARG A 156 -10.89 -6.37 17.41
C ARG A 156 -9.49 -7.01 17.52
N GLY A 157 -9.33 -8.26 17.10
CA GLY A 157 -8.03 -8.96 17.07
C GLY A 157 -7.21 -8.71 15.79
N ALA A 158 -7.80 -8.09 14.77
CA ALA A 158 -7.18 -7.87 13.46
C ALA A 158 -6.45 -6.51 13.35
N VAL A 159 -6.53 -5.66 14.39
CA VAL A 159 -5.90 -4.34 14.35
C VAL A 159 -4.37 -4.49 14.40
N GLN A 160 -3.75 -4.36 13.24
CA GLN A 160 -2.31 -4.26 13.11
C GLN A 160 -1.85 -2.90 13.64
N VAL A 161 -0.89 -2.90 14.56
CA VAL A 161 -0.20 -1.70 15.02
C VAL A 161 1.24 -1.85 14.58
N GLY A 162 1.65 -1.02 13.61
CA GLY A 162 3.02 -1.00 13.16
C GLY A 162 3.91 -0.14 14.05
N ASP A 163 5.17 -0.52 14.15
CA ASP A 163 6.25 0.20 14.82
C ASP A 163 7.26 0.74 13.80
N PRO A 164 7.10 2.00 13.33
CA PRO A 164 8.00 2.56 12.32
C PRO A 164 9.45 2.72 12.80
N PHE A 165 9.69 2.75 14.11
CA PHE A 165 11.04 2.84 14.66
C PHE A 165 11.74 1.49 14.55
N MET A 166 11.04 0.40 14.87
CA MET A 166 11.56 -0.95 14.66
C MET A 166 11.80 -1.23 13.18
N GLU A 167 10.85 -0.88 12.31
CA GLU A 167 11.01 -1.07 10.86
C GLU A 167 12.25 -0.34 10.33
N LYS A 168 12.55 0.84 10.87
CA LYS A 168 13.77 1.57 10.52
C LYS A 168 15.03 0.79 10.89
N LEU A 169 15.09 0.19 12.08
CA LEU A 169 16.21 -0.65 12.52
C LEU A 169 16.34 -1.89 11.63
N VAL A 170 15.22 -2.57 11.35
CA VAL A 170 15.15 -3.75 10.47
C VAL A 170 15.66 -3.40 9.08
N CYS A 171 15.20 -2.29 8.50
CA CYS A 171 15.64 -1.81 7.19
C CYS A 171 17.15 -1.57 7.14
N GLU A 172 17.72 -0.84 8.11
CA GLU A 172 19.17 -0.56 8.12
C GLU A 172 20.01 -1.81 8.35
N ALA A 173 19.54 -2.75 9.17
CA ALA A 173 20.18 -4.05 9.34
C ALA A 173 20.14 -4.85 8.04
N CYS A 174 19.00 -4.95 7.37
CA CYS A 174 18.85 -5.65 6.10
C CYS A 174 19.79 -5.10 5.02
N LEU A 175 19.87 -3.77 4.89
CA LEU A 175 20.79 -3.12 3.96
C LEU A 175 22.26 -3.40 4.31
N GLY A 176 22.60 -3.42 5.61
CA GLY A 176 23.93 -3.79 6.09
C GLY A 176 24.30 -5.25 5.80
N LEU A 177 23.37 -6.18 6.04
CA LEU A 177 23.54 -7.61 5.79
C LEU A 177 23.76 -7.92 4.32
N LEU A 178 22.99 -7.28 3.45
CA LEU A 178 23.12 -7.46 2.00
C LEU A 178 24.46 -6.92 1.48
N ALA A 179 24.98 -5.85 2.09
CA ALA A 179 26.28 -5.31 1.73
C ALA A 179 27.45 -6.26 2.04
N THR A 180 27.30 -7.21 2.99
CA THR A 180 28.35 -8.20 3.29
C THR A 180 28.38 -9.37 2.30
N GLY A 181 27.29 -9.59 1.58
CA GLY A 181 27.08 -10.79 0.76
C GLY A 181 26.92 -12.07 1.58
N ALA A 182 26.67 -12.00 2.90
CA ALA A 182 26.45 -13.17 3.76
C ALA A 182 25.05 -13.77 3.60
N VAL A 183 24.12 -13.04 2.96
CA VAL A 183 22.72 -13.41 2.83
C VAL A 183 22.49 -14.17 1.52
N ALA A 184 21.98 -15.40 1.65
CA ALA A 184 21.56 -16.22 0.51
C ALA A 184 20.13 -15.88 0.04
N GLY A 185 19.28 -15.41 0.95
CA GLY A 185 17.90 -15.01 0.66
C GLY A 185 17.31 -14.16 1.78
N ILE A 186 16.38 -13.28 1.42
CA ILE A 186 15.68 -12.40 2.36
C ILE A 186 14.22 -12.26 1.93
N GLN A 187 13.30 -12.29 2.90
CA GLN A 187 11.87 -12.19 2.67
C GLN A 187 11.19 -11.48 3.83
N ASP A 188 10.28 -10.57 3.52
CA ASP A 188 9.39 -9.92 4.48
C ASP A 188 8.26 -10.85 4.93
N MET A 189 7.72 -10.59 6.12
CA MET A 189 6.65 -11.38 6.72
C MET A 189 5.38 -10.55 6.84
N GLY A 190 4.60 -10.52 5.75
CA GLY A 190 3.29 -9.85 5.71
C GLY A 190 2.12 -10.83 5.90
N ALA A 191 1.22 -10.87 4.93
CA ALA A 191 0.05 -11.75 4.90
C ALA A 191 0.43 -13.22 5.11
N ALA A 192 -0.30 -13.92 5.99
CA ALA A 192 -0.01 -15.30 6.39
C ALA A 192 1.41 -15.54 6.97
N GLY A 193 2.15 -14.48 7.34
CA GLY A 193 3.34 -14.51 8.18
C GLY A 193 4.43 -15.52 7.78
N LEU A 194 4.78 -16.40 8.73
CA LEU A 194 5.79 -17.45 8.54
C LEU A 194 5.38 -18.44 7.44
N THR A 195 4.09 -18.67 7.25
CA THR A 195 3.60 -19.63 6.25
C THR A 195 3.99 -19.20 4.84
N CYS A 196 3.62 -17.98 4.45
CA CYS A 196 3.94 -17.42 3.15
C CYS A 196 5.46 -17.26 2.99
N SER A 197 6.13 -16.62 3.94
CA SER A 197 7.57 -16.33 3.83
C SER A 197 8.45 -17.58 3.70
N THR A 198 8.16 -18.66 4.45
CA THR A 198 8.90 -19.92 4.33
C THR A 198 8.57 -20.67 3.04
N CYS A 199 7.29 -20.78 2.71
CA CYS A 199 6.83 -21.50 1.53
C CYS A 199 7.33 -20.86 0.23
N GLU A 200 7.16 -19.55 0.06
CA GLU A 200 7.54 -18.84 -1.16
C GLU A 200 9.06 -18.80 -1.37
N THR A 201 9.84 -18.67 -0.30
CA THR A 201 11.31 -18.66 -0.42
C THR A 201 11.84 -20.03 -0.84
N ALA A 202 11.29 -21.12 -0.28
CA ALA A 202 11.59 -22.50 -0.67
C ALA A 202 11.16 -22.78 -2.13
N ALA A 203 9.91 -22.46 -2.47
CA ALA A 203 9.36 -22.69 -3.81
C ALA A 203 10.13 -21.95 -4.91
N ARG A 204 10.48 -20.66 -4.70
CA ARG A 204 11.28 -19.88 -5.67
C ARG A 204 12.69 -20.42 -5.90
N ALA A 205 13.24 -21.17 -4.94
CA ALA A 205 14.56 -21.77 -5.06
C ALA A 205 14.52 -23.23 -5.55
N GLY A 206 13.34 -23.87 -5.60
CA GLY A 206 13.22 -25.31 -5.84
C GLY A 206 13.83 -26.16 -4.72
N THR A 207 13.85 -25.63 -3.50
CA THR A 207 14.40 -26.29 -2.29
C THR A 207 13.28 -26.55 -1.29
N GLY A 208 13.61 -27.17 -0.16
CA GLY A 208 12.72 -27.25 1.00
C GLY A 208 13.20 -26.34 2.13
N ILE A 209 12.41 -26.26 3.19
CA ILE A 209 12.72 -25.51 4.40
C ILE A 209 12.17 -26.25 5.61
N GLU A 210 12.98 -26.37 6.66
CA GLU A 210 12.56 -26.92 7.96
C GLU A 210 12.67 -25.83 9.02
N ILE A 211 11.58 -25.55 9.73
CA ILE A 211 11.54 -24.59 10.85
C ILE A 211 11.03 -25.24 12.14
N GLU A 212 11.52 -24.75 13.28
CA GLU A 212 11.16 -25.17 14.63
C GLU A 212 10.48 -24.01 15.37
N LEU A 213 9.18 -24.15 15.60
CA LEU A 213 8.33 -23.12 16.19
C LEU A 213 8.69 -22.80 17.64
N SER A 214 9.29 -23.75 18.36
CA SER A 214 9.76 -23.48 19.72
C SER A 214 10.96 -22.52 19.78
N GLN A 215 11.61 -22.24 18.64
CA GLN A 215 12.67 -21.21 18.53
C GLN A 215 12.13 -19.85 18.06
N VAL A 216 10.88 -19.77 17.60
CA VAL A 216 10.28 -18.51 17.15
C VAL A 216 10.01 -17.62 18.37
N PRO A 217 10.51 -16.38 18.41
CA PRO A 217 10.22 -15.44 19.49
C PRO A 217 8.72 -15.15 19.57
N GLN A 218 8.13 -15.33 20.75
CA GLN A 218 6.69 -15.17 21.00
C GLN A 218 6.44 -14.20 22.15
N ARG A 219 5.48 -13.30 22.00
CA ARG A 219 5.05 -12.36 23.07
C ARG A 219 3.73 -12.78 23.73
N ALA A 220 2.91 -13.56 23.03
CA ALA A 220 1.68 -14.10 23.58
C ALA A 220 1.95 -15.50 24.16
N PRO A 221 1.45 -15.81 25.37
CA PRO A 221 1.64 -17.12 25.96
C PRO A 221 0.79 -18.18 25.24
N ASN A 222 1.32 -19.41 25.21
CA ASN A 222 0.63 -20.62 24.73
C ASN A 222 0.06 -20.48 23.31
N MET A 223 0.81 -19.90 22.38
CA MET A 223 0.40 -19.85 20.98
C MET A 223 0.45 -21.24 20.36
N THR A 224 -0.59 -21.59 19.63
CA THR A 224 -0.65 -22.83 18.84
C THR A 224 0.22 -22.71 17.59
N PRO A 225 0.64 -23.84 16.96
CA PRO A 225 1.33 -23.81 15.67
C PRO A 225 0.63 -22.97 14.61
N TYR A 226 -0.70 -23.06 14.56
CA TYR A 226 -1.53 -22.30 13.63
C TYR A 226 -1.37 -20.79 13.84
N GLU A 227 -1.48 -20.33 15.09
CA GLU A 227 -1.34 -18.91 15.43
C GLU A 227 0.07 -18.38 15.16
N ILE A 228 1.12 -19.16 15.47
CA ILE A 228 2.51 -18.74 15.20
C ILE A 228 2.76 -18.61 13.70
N MET A 229 2.28 -19.59 12.92
CA MET A 229 2.53 -19.66 11.49
C MET A 229 1.78 -18.60 10.68
N LEU A 230 0.56 -18.26 11.08
CA LEU A 230 -0.32 -17.34 10.35
C LEU A 230 -0.43 -15.94 10.97
N SER A 231 0.28 -15.69 12.07
CA SER A 231 0.38 -14.36 12.66
C SER A 231 0.94 -13.36 11.66
N GLU A 232 0.29 -12.20 11.57
CA GLU A 232 0.68 -11.04 10.75
C GLU A 232 1.24 -9.92 11.64
N SER A 233 1.93 -10.26 12.75
CA SER A 233 2.73 -9.30 13.51
C SER A 233 3.68 -8.54 12.57
N GLN A 234 3.83 -7.24 12.79
CA GLN A 234 4.56 -6.36 11.89
C GLN A 234 6.08 -6.35 12.18
N GLU A 235 6.83 -5.73 11.27
CA GLU A 235 8.29 -5.48 11.34
C GLU A 235 9.17 -6.74 11.44
N ARG A 236 8.81 -7.79 10.70
CA ARG A 236 9.53 -9.07 10.73
C ARG A 236 10.08 -9.46 9.37
N MET A 237 11.28 -10.05 9.42
CA MET A 237 12.00 -10.54 8.25
C MET A 237 12.48 -11.97 8.48
N LEU A 238 12.42 -12.78 7.42
CA LEU A 238 13.05 -14.08 7.32
C LEU A 238 14.35 -13.94 6.51
N ILE A 239 15.47 -14.32 7.11
CA ILE A 239 16.81 -14.15 6.52
C ILE A 239 17.52 -15.50 6.45
N ILE A 240 17.96 -15.87 5.25
CA ILE A 240 18.69 -17.11 4.98
C ILE A 240 20.16 -16.75 4.81
N VAL A 241 21.01 -17.31 5.66
CA VAL A 241 22.43 -16.93 5.74
C VAL A 241 23.30 -18.04 5.15
N HIS A 242 24.37 -17.67 4.44
CA HIS A 242 25.36 -18.65 4.01
C HIS A 242 26.03 -19.31 5.22
N ARG A 243 26.00 -20.64 5.27
CA ARG A 243 26.62 -21.41 6.35
C ARG A 243 28.09 -21.02 6.55
N GLY A 244 28.49 -20.85 7.80
CA GLY A 244 29.84 -20.40 8.21
C GLY A 244 29.98 -18.88 8.33
N ARG A 245 28.94 -18.10 8.00
CA ARG A 245 28.90 -16.63 8.15
C ARG A 245 27.89 -16.14 9.18
N GLU A 246 27.38 -17.04 10.03
CA GLU A 246 26.35 -16.76 11.02
C GLU A 246 26.81 -15.69 12.01
N GLU A 247 28.02 -15.80 12.54
CA GLU A 247 28.57 -14.85 13.52
C GLU A 247 28.75 -13.44 12.94
N GLU A 248 28.99 -13.32 11.64
CA GLU A 248 29.05 -12.02 10.97
C GLU A 248 27.68 -11.34 10.92
N VAL A 249 26.64 -12.12 10.63
CA VAL A 249 25.25 -11.66 10.55
C VAL A 249 24.69 -11.33 11.93
N LYS A 250 24.94 -12.18 12.93
CA LYS A 250 24.52 -11.94 14.33
C LYS A 250 25.03 -10.60 14.86
N ARG A 251 26.31 -10.27 14.62
CA ARG A 251 26.87 -8.97 14.99
C ARG A 251 26.14 -7.78 14.38
N ILE A 252 25.57 -7.91 13.18
CA ILE A 252 24.79 -6.84 12.55
C ILE A 252 23.44 -6.69 13.24
N PHE A 253 22.78 -7.80 13.59
CA PHE A 253 21.55 -7.75 14.39
C PHE A 253 21.80 -7.08 15.74
N ASP A 254 22.84 -7.50 16.45
CA ASP A 254 23.20 -6.96 17.77
C ASP A 254 23.56 -5.47 17.69
N LYS A 255 24.26 -5.04 16.63
CA LYS A 255 24.59 -3.62 16.39
C LYS A 255 23.34 -2.74 16.31
N TRP A 256 22.28 -3.24 15.71
CA TRP A 256 21.01 -2.52 15.54
C TRP A 256 19.99 -2.83 16.64
N ASP A 257 20.41 -3.56 17.69
CA ASP A 257 19.55 -3.99 18.81
C ASP A 257 18.28 -4.73 18.35
N LEU A 258 18.43 -5.56 17.29
CA LEU A 258 17.32 -6.31 16.72
C LEU A 258 17.16 -7.66 17.42
N PRO A 259 15.94 -8.02 17.88
CA PRO A 259 15.66 -9.38 18.30
C PRO A 259 15.80 -10.34 17.12
N TRP A 260 16.47 -11.48 17.34
CA TRP A 260 16.64 -12.50 16.31
C TRP A 260 16.64 -13.91 16.92
N ALA A 261 16.30 -14.90 16.11
CA ALA A 261 16.43 -16.32 16.45
C ALA A 261 16.78 -17.14 15.22
N GLU A 262 17.66 -18.13 15.37
CA GLU A 262 17.83 -19.17 14.35
C GLU A 262 16.70 -20.18 14.50
N ILE A 263 15.77 -20.18 13.54
CA ILE A 263 14.53 -20.96 13.63
C ILE A 263 14.55 -22.21 12.76
N GLY A 264 15.54 -22.39 11.90
CA GLY A 264 15.48 -23.47 10.93
C GLY A 264 16.65 -23.53 9.95
N ARG A 265 16.46 -24.32 8.90
CA ARG A 265 17.44 -24.52 7.83
C ARG A 265 16.79 -24.80 6.48
N VAL A 266 17.51 -24.49 5.41
CA VAL A 266 17.16 -24.91 4.04
C VAL A 266 17.42 -26.41 3.88
N THR A 267 16.52 -27.12 3.22
CA THR A 267 16.62 -28.56 2.91
C THR A 267 16.60 -28.79 1.39
N ASP A 268 16.89 -30.00 0.95
CA ASP A 268 16.82 -30.46 -0.45
C ASP A 268 15.54 -31.23 -0.77
N THR A 269 14.58 -31.27 0.17
CA THR A 269 13.40 -32.14 0.08
C THR A 269 12.28 -31.59 -0.80
N GLY A 270 12.27 -30.29 -1.08
CA GLY A 270 11.12 -29.60 -1.71
C GLY A 270 9.92 -29.39 -0.76
N GLN A 271 10.04 -29.82 0.50
CA GLN A 271 8.99 -29.73 1.50
C GLN A 271 9.18 -28.52 2.41
N MET A 272 8.08 -27.91 2.81
CA MET A 272 8.00 -27.04 3.98
C MET A 272 7.64 -27.91 5.19
N ILE A 273 8.63 -28.14 6.06
CA ILE A 273 8.49 -28.94 7.29
C ILE A 273 8.44 -27.98 8.48
N VAL A 274 7.35 -28.05 9.22
CA VAL A 274 7.16 -27.25 10.44
C VAL A 274 7.18 -28.20 11.63
N LYS A 275 8.07 -27.93 12.59
CA LYS A 275 8.20 -28.69 13.83
C LYS A 275 7.84 -27.84 15.03
N GLN A 276 7.29 -28.47 16.05
CA GLN A 276 7.14 -27.87 17.38
C GLN A 276 7.68 -28.86 18.42
N HIS A 277 8.67 -28.44 19.18
CA HIS A 277 9.38 -29.29 20.16
C HIS A 277 9.89 -30.60 19.52
N GLY A 278 10.42 -30.51 18.30
CA GLY A 278 10.92 -31.65 17.54
C GLY A 278 9.86 -32.52 16.86
N GLN A 279 8.56 -32.31 17.13
CA GLN A 279 7.48 -33.04 16.47
C GLN A 279 7.03 -32.33 15.20
N THR A 280 6.91 -33.05 14.09
CA THR A 280 6.39 -32.49 12.83
C THR A 280 4.90 -32.19 12.98
N VAL A 281 4.54 -30.91 12.86
CA VAL A 281 3.14 -30.43 12.90
C VAL A 281 2.59 -30.10 11.51
N ALA A 282 3.47 -29.88 10.53
CA ALA A 282 3.10 -29.79 9.11
C ALA A 282 4.24 -30.27 8.22
N ASP A 283 3.89 -30.94 7.11
CA ASP A 283 4.82 -31.38 6.06
C ASP A 283 4.08 -31.29 4.72
N ILE A 284 4.38 -30.24 3.95
CA ILE A 284 3.64 -29.88 2.74
C ILE A 284 4.63 -29.50 1.63
N PRO A 285 4.41 -29.91 0.37
CA PRO A 285 5.23 -29.44 -0.74
C PRO A 285 5.19 -27.92 -0.90
N ALA A 286 6.35 -27.28 -0.90
CA ALA A 286 6.41 -25.82 -0.97
C ALA A 286 5.82 -25.27 -2.28
N SER A 287 6.05 -25.93 -3.42
CA SER A 287 5.49 -25.49 -4.71
C SER A 287 3.96 -25.53 -4.73
N LYS A 288 3.36 -26.53 -4.07
CA LYS A 288 1.91 -26.72 -4.07
C LYS A 288 1.18 -25.56 -3.40
N LEU A 289 1.78 -25.02 -2.34
CA LEU A 289 1.19 -23.92 -1.58
C LEU A 289 1.52 -22.55 -2.18
N ALA A 290 2.70 -22.37 -2.78
CA ALA A 290 3.10 -21.07 -3.35
C ALA A 290 2.65 -20.84 -4.81
N ASN A 291 2.76 -21.86 -5.68
CA ASN A 291 2.71 -21.66 -7.13
C ASN A 291 1.54 -22.37 -7.82
N GLU A 292 0.92 -23.35 -7.17
CA GLU A 292 -0.05 -24.25 -7.79
C GLU A 292 -1.48 -24.07 -7.25
N ALA A 293 -1.78 -22.88 -6.73
CA ALA A 293 -3.14 -22.50 -6.41
C ALA A 293 -4.02 -22.53 -7.69
N PRO A 294 -5.21 -23.14 -7.65
CA PRO A 294 -6.09 -23.17 -8.83
C PRO A 294 -6.46 -21.76 -9.30
N VAL A 295 -6.28 -21.50 -10.60
CA VAL A 295 -6.77 -20.28 -11.24
C VAL A 295 -8.21 -20.48 -11.66
N TYR A 296 -9.10 -19.61 -11.18
CA TYR A 296 -10.53 -19.67 -11.48
C TYR A 296 -10.85 -18.85 -12.73
N HIS A 297 -11.46 -19.48 -13.73
CA HIS A 297 -12.15 -18.80 -14.81
C HIS A 297 -13.64 -18.77 -14.49
N ARG A 298 -14.22 -17.57 -14.42
CA ARG A 298 -15.63 -17.36 -14.06
C ARG A 298 -16.42 -16.84 -15.26
N GLU A 299 -17.74 -16.93 -15.16
CA GLU A 299 -18.62 -16.25 -16.10
C GLU A 299 -18.39 -14.74 -16.01
N ALA A 300 -18.18 -14.10 -17.17
CA ALA A 300 -18.06 -12.65 -17.30
C ALA A 300 -19.27 -12.14 -18.09
N ARG A 301 -19.94 -11.11 -17.58
CA ARG A 301 -21.10 -10.48 -18.24
C ARG A 301 -20.94 -8.98 -18.25
N GLU A 302 -21.24 -8.34 -19.37
CA GLU A 302 -21.20 -6.88 -19.44
C GLU A 302 -22.22 -6.26 -18.46
N PRO A 303 -21.83 -5.25 -17.64
CA PRO A 303 -22.74 -4.59 -16.72
C PRO A 303 -23.93 -3.91 -17.40
N THR A 304 -25.13 -4.16 -16.88
CA THR A 304 -26.37 -3.64 -17.49
C THR A 304 -26.45 -2.10 -17.49
N TYR A 305 -25.80 -1.44 -16.52
CA TYR A 305 -25.79 0.02 -16.42
C TYR A 305 -25.04 0.69 -17.58
N LEU A 306 -24.12 0.00 -18.26
CA LEU A 306 -23.35 0.56 -19.37
C LEU A 306 -24.23 0.95 -20.56
N ALA A 307 -25.37 0.27 -20.75
CA ALA A 307 -26.34 0.66 -21.76
C ALA A 307 -26.90 2.07 -21.50
N ALA A 308 -27.19 2.40 -20.24
CA ALA A 308 -27.68 3.73 -19.86
C ALA A 308 -26.58 4.80 -20.00
N VAL A 309 -25.35 4.47 -19.60
CA VAL A 309 -24.19 5.36 -19.75
C VAL A 309 -23.93 5.70 -21.21
N ARG A 310 -23.90 4.70 -22.10
CA ARG A 310 -23.65 4.88 -23.53
C ARG A 310 -24.80 5.60 -24.25
N GLY A 311 -26.01 5.56 -23.69
CA GLY A 311 -27.16 6.31 -24.18
C GLY A 311 -27.14 7.81 -23.83
N PHE A 312 -26.26 8.23 -22.92
CA PHE A 312 -26.14 9.64 -22.55
C PHE A 312 -25.56 10.47 -23.69
N THR A 313 -26.13 11.65 -23.95
CA THR A 313 -25.63 12.58 -24.97
C THR A 313 -25.39 13.95 -24.38
N LEU A 314 -24.31 14.61 -24.79
CA LEU A 314 -23.98 15.96 -24.34
C LEU A 314 -25.05 16.99 -24.74
N ALA A 315 -25.83 16.71 -25.78
CA ALA A 315 -26.93 17.56 -26.22
C ALA A 315 -28.05 17.73 -25.17
N ALA A 316 -28.12 16.81 -24.20
CA ALA A 316 -29.07 16.90 -23.09
C ALA A 316 -28.62 17.84 -21.96
N ILE A 317 -27.37 18.33 -21.99
CA ILE A 317 -26.83 19.24 -20.99
C ILE A 317 -27.19 20.68 -21.41
N PRO A 318 -27.93 21.45 -20.59
CA PRO A 318 -28.25 22.83 -20.93
C PRO A 318 -26.98 23.69 -20.98
N GLU A 319 -26.96 24.69 -21.88
CA GLU A 319 -25.89 25.68 -21.88
C GLU A 319 -25.85 26.43 -20.55
N LEU A 320 -24.65 26.67 -20.05
CA LEU A 320 -24.42 27.40 -18.81
C LEU A 320 -24.48 28.91 -19.07
N PRO A 321 -25.48 29.64 -18.54
CA PRO A 321 -25.59 31.07 -18.76
C PRO A 321 -24.50 31.89 -18.04
N ASP A 322 -24.02 31.43 -16.89
CA ASP A 322 -22.88 32.01 -16.15
C ASP A 322 -21.96 30.89 -15.63
N PRO A 323 -20.71 30.79 -16.13
CA PRO A 323 -19.78 29.76 -15.70
C PRO A 323 -19.11 30.05 -14.34
N VAL A 324 -19.14 31.30 -13.85
CA VAL A 324 -18.38 31.69 -12.65
C VAL A 324 -18.85 30.97 -11.38
N PRO A 325 -20.17 30.85 -11.10
CA PRO A 325 -20.66 30.07 -9.95
C PRO A 325 -20.30 28.59 -10.06
N VAL A 326 -20.39 28.01 -11.26
CA VAL A 326 -20.04 26.60 -11.50
C VAL A 326 -18.55 26.35 -11.26
N LEU A 327 -17.68 27.23 -11.75
CA LEU A 327 -16.25 27.14 -11.49
C LEU A 327 -15.94 27.21 -9.99
N LYS A 328 -16.59 28.12 -9.24
CA LYS A 328 -16.43 28.21 -7.77
C LYS A 328 -16.86 26.90 -7.09
N SER A 329 -17.96 26.31 -7.55
CA SER A 329 -18.46 25.02 -7.05
C SER A 329 -17.49 23.88 -7.34
N LEU A 330 -16.91 23.82 -8.55
CA LEU A 330 -15.89 22.83 -8.92
C LEU A 330 -14.63 22.99 -8.05
N LEU A 331 -14.12 24.21 -7.88
CA LEU A 331 -12.94 24.48 -7.06
C LEU A 331 -13.18 24.16 -5.57
N ALA A 332 -14.43 24.22 -5.10
CA ALA A 332 -14.83 23.85 -3.76
C ALA A 332 -15.05 22.33 -3.58
N TRP A 333 -15.13 21.55 -4.67
CA TRP A 333 -15.32 20.10 -4.58
C TRP A 333 -14.07 19.45 -3.98
N PRO A 334 -14.16 18.71 -2.85
CA PRO A 334 -13.02 18.03 -2.23
C PRO A 334 -12.08 17.25 -3.16
N SER A 335 -12.59 16.60 -4.23
CA SER A 335 -11.77 15.86 -5.21
C SER A 335 -10.90 16.79 -6.07
N ILE A 336 -11.33 18.03 -6.34
CA ILE A 336 -10.60 19.04 -7.12
C ILE A 336 -9.80 20.00 -6.23
N ALA A 337 -10.36 20.36 -5.07
CA ALA A 337 -9.80 21.32 -4.14
C ALA A 337 -8.36 20.98 -3.71
N SER A 338 -7.64 21.98 -3.22
CA SER A 338 -6.24 21.81 -2.79
C SER A 338 -6.10 20.67 -1.77
N LYS A 339 -5.13 19.78 -2.02
CA LYS A 339 -4.75 18.71 -1.11
C LYS A 339 -3.71 19.15 -0.07
N ASN A 340 -3.47 20.46 0.08
CA ASN A 340 -2.48 21.02 1.02
C ASN A 340 -2.66 20.52 2.45
N TRP A 341 -3.91 20.36 2.89
CA TRP A 341 -4.20 19.81 4.21
C TRP A 341 -3.56 18.43 4.42
N VAL A 342 -3.50 17.59 3.39
CA VAL A 342 -2.93 16.24 3.42
C VAL A 342 -1.41 16.31 3.47
N TYR A 343 -0.77 16.82 2.40
CA TYR A 343 0.67 16.69 2.25
C TYR A 343 1.50 17.59 3.19
N ARG A 344 0.90 18.61 3.83
CA ARG A 344 1.59 19.37 4.89
C ARG A 344 1.80 18.57 6.18
N GLN A 345 1.10 17.45 6.34
CA GLN A 345 1.26 16.55 7.50
C GLN A 345 2.37 15.52 7.25
N TYR A 346 2.73 15.32 5.99
CA TYR A 346 3.82 14.45 5.59
C TYR A 346 5.11 15.24 5.55
N ASP A 347 6.18 14.63 6.03
CA ASP A 347 7.49 15.04 5.60
C ASP A 347 7.62 14.78 4.09
N HIS A 348 8.14 15.76 3.38
CA HIS A 348 8.43 15.70 1.95
C HIS A 348 9.84 16.23 1.65
N MET A 349 10.69 16.40 2.67
CA MET A 349 12.00 17.05 2.57
C MET A 349 13.13 16.24 3.24
N VAL A 350 12.84 15.14 3.92
CA VAL A 350 13.83 14.24 4.51
C VAL A 350 14.82 13.78 3.44
N ARG A 351 16.11 13.82 3.79
CA ARG A 351 17.28 13.65 2.89
C ARG A 351 17.45 14.75 1.84
N ASP A 352 16.59 15.78 1.84
CA ASP A 352 16.70 16.98 0.99
C ASP A 352 16.81 16.65 -0.51
N GLY A 353 16.15 15.56 -0.92
CA GLY A 353 16.18 15.05 -2.30
C GLY A 353 15.05 15.60 -3.17
N THR A 354 13.97 16.11 -2.58
CA THR A 354 12.77 16.52 -3.29
C THR A 354 13.02 17.82 -4.05
N ALA A 355 13.03 17.73 -5.39
CA ALA A 355 13.22 18.87 -6.27
C ALA A 355 11.89 19.52 -6.65
N VAL A 356 10.83 18.72 -6.80
CA VAL A 356 9.44 19.17 -6.99
C VAL A 356 8.59 18.60 -5.87
N CYS A 357 8.06 19.49 -5.02
CA CYS A 357 7.26 19.15 -3.86
C CYS A 357 5.82 18.76 -4.23
N PRO A 358 5.07 18.10 -3.33
CA PRO A 358 3.66 17.79 -3.53
C PRO A 358 2.81 19.01 -3.90
N GLY A 359 1.81 18.79 -4.77
CA GLY A 359 0.93 19.84 -5.30
C GLY A 359 1.21 20.25 -6.76
N SER A 360 2.21 19.62 -7.39
CA SER A 360 2.42 19.62 -8.85
C SER A 360 1.85 18.34 -9.48
N ASP A 361 1.90 18.24 -10.82
CA ASP A 361 1.39 17.09 -11.58
C ASP A 361 2.17 15.79 -11.29
N ALA A 362 3.47 15.90 -10.99
CA ALA A 362 4.29 14.77 -10.58
C ALA A 362 5.40 15.22 -9.61
N ALA A 363 5.84 14.31 -8.74
CA ALA A 363 6.97 14.55 -7.86
C ALA A 363 8.28 14.25 -8.56
N VAL A 364 9.32 15.03 -8.27
CA VAL A 364 10.67 14.82 -8.80
C VAL A 364 11.66 14.76 -7.65
N LEU A 365 12.41 13.67 -7.58
CA LEU A 365 13.40 13.39 -6.54
C LEU A 365 14.79 13.29 -7.15
N ARG A 366 15.75 14.04 -6.61
CA ARG A 366 17.17 13.89 -6.88
C ARG A 366 17.73 12.68 -6.12
N LEU A 367 18.37 11.77 -6.84
CA LEU A 367 19.09 10.65 -6.25
C LEU A 367 20.43 11.14 -5.72
N LYS A 368 20.56 11.15 -4.39
CA LYS A 368 21.80 11.49 -3.68
C LYS A 368 22.62 10.23 -3.35
N PRO A 369 23.92 10.35 -3.03
CA PRO A 369 24.75 9.18 -2.72
C PRO A 369 24.24 8.33 -1.54
N ASP A 370 23.65 8.96 -0.53
CA ASP A 370 23.04 8.33 0.66
C ASP A 370 21.71 7.60 0.36
N ALA A 371 21.13 7.83 -0.82
CA ALA A 371 19.97 7.09 -1.30
C ALA A 371 20.33 5.64 -1.67
N LEU A 372 21.61 5.34 -1.93
CA LEU A 372 22.04 3.99 -2.30
C LEU A 372 22.29 3.13 -1.04
N PRO A 373 22.05 1.81 -1.10
CA PRO A 373 22.48 0.87 -0.07
C PRO A 373 24.00 0.99 0.17
N PRO A 374 24.50 0.61 1.36
CA PRO A 374 25.94 0.49 1.57
C PRO A 374 26.53 -0.57 0.63
N ARG A 375 27.83 -0.49 0.38
CA ARG A 375 28.62 -1.51 -0.34
C ARG A 375 29.63 -2.10 0.63
N ALA A 376 30.08 -3.34 0.39
CA ALA A 376 31.31 -3.82 1.00
C ALA A 376 32.42 -2.79 0.74
N ALA A 377 33.29 -2.55 1.73
CA ALA A 377 34.39 -1.61 1.58
C ALA A 377 35.16 -1.93 0.29
N PRO A 378 35.45 -0.94 -0.57
CA PRO A 378 36.26 -1.20 -1.74
C PRO A 378 37.61 -1.74 -1.30
N THR A 379 38.14 -2.72 -2.03
CA THR A 379 39.51 -3.21 -1.83
C THR A 379 40.56 -2.15 -2.14
N ASP A 380 40.15 -1.03 -2.77
CA ASP A 380 41.00 0.11 -3.12
C ASP A 380 40.38 1.43 -2.60
N PRO A 381 40.98 2.10 -1.61
CA PRO A 381 40.46 3.34 -1.00
C PRO A 381 40.26 4.53 -1.96
N GLY A 382 40.78 4.45 -3.20
CA GLY A 382 40.72 5.54 -4.18
C GLY A 382 39.50 5.55 -5.11
N GLN A 383 38.65 4.52 -5.11
CA GLN A 383 37.52 4.39 -6.04
C GLN A 383 36.17 4.34 -5.31
N SER A 384 35.72 5.45 -4.74
CA SER A 384 34.28 5.62 -4.52
C SER A 384 33.66 6.00 -5.86
N PRO A 385 32.84 5.13 -6.50
CA PRO A 385 32.21 5.48 -7.76
C PRO A 385 31.31 6.69 -7.54
N ALA A 386 31.56 7.75 -8.31
CA ALA A 386 30.71 8.93 -8.29
C ALA A 386 29.28 8.51 -8.62
N VAL A 387 28.34 8.87 -7.75
CA VAL A 387 26.91 8.69 -8.04
C VAL A 387 26.55 9.80 -9.03
N PRO A 388 26.22 9.47 -10.29
CA PRO A 388 25.87 10.48 -11.26
C PRO A 388 24.63 11.24 -10.78
N GLU A 389 24.58 12.53 -11.05
CA GLU A 389 23.39 13.32 -10.78
C GLU A 389 22.23 12.75 -11.60
N LYS A 390 21.23 12.23 -10.89
CA LYS A 390 20.05 11.59 -11.47
C LYS A 390 18.81 12.08 -10.76
N PHE A 391 17.73 12.20 -11.51
CA PHE A 391 16.41 12.53 -11.01
C PHE A 391 15.45 11.41 -11.39
N VAL A 392 14.50 11.12 -10.50
CA VAL A 392 13.40 10.19 -10.73
C VAL A 392 12.10 10.95 -10.52
N ALA A 393 11.18 10.83 -11.47
CA ALA A 393 9.84 11.40 -11.35
C ALA A 393 8.82 10.30 -11.08
N LEU A 394 7.81 10.60 -10.26
CA LEU A 394 6.69 9.72 -9.93
C LEU A 394 5.36 10.46 -10.02
N SER A 395 4.36 9.80 -10.57
CA SER A 395 2.95 10.19 -10.47
C SER A 395 2.11 8.97 -10.09
N VAL A 396 0.90 9.22 -9.62
CA VAL A 396 -0.11 8.19 -9.35
C VAL A 396 -1.44 8.76 -9.77
N ASP A 397 -2.19 7.99 -10.56
CA ASP A 397 -3.38 8.49 -11.22
C ASP A 397 -4.40 7.36 -11.39
N GLY A 398 -5.65 7.67 -11.07
CA GLY A 398 -6.79 6.84 -11.43
C GLY A 398 -8.10 7.62 -11.36
N ASN A 399 -8.90 7.55 -12.42
CA ASN A 399 -10.20 8.17 -12.42
C ASN A 399 -11.31 7.11 -12.38
N GLY A 400 -11.84 6.87 -11.18
CA GLY A 400 -12.90 5.89 -10.96
C GLY A 400 -14.18 6.19 -11.76
N ALA A 401 -14.47 7.47 -12.06
CA ALA A 401 -15.60 7.81 -12.90
C ALA A 401 -15.38 7.38 -14.35
N TYR A 402 -14.18 7.55 -14.91
CA TYR A 402 -13.89 7.08 -16.26
C TYR A 402 -13.93 5.55 -16.36
N VAL A 403 -13.37 4.86 -15.36
CA VAL A 403 -13.46 3.39 -15.27
C VAL A 403 -14.90 2.91 -15.12
N TYR A 404 -15.73 3.63 -14.36
CA TYR A 404 -17.16 3.32 -14.27
C TYR A 404 -17.86 3.46 -15.63
N LEU A 405 -17.58 4.53 -16.37
CA LEU A 405 -18.23 4.80 -17.66
C LEU A 405 -17.82 3.81 -18.75
N ASP A 406 -16.54 3.45 -18.80
CA ASP A 406 -15.98 2.42 -19.66
C ASP A 406 -14.70 1.87 -19.01
N PRO A 407 -14.72 0.64 -18.46
CA PRO A 407 -13.57 0.10 -17.72
C PRO A 407 -12.29 0.00 -18.57
N TYR A 408 -12.43 -0.34 -19.85
CA TYR A 408 -11.29 -0.51 -20.74
C TYR A 408 -10.68 0.84 -21.13
N GLU A 409 -11.50 1.80 -21.55
CA GLU A 409 -11.03 3.16 -21.86
C GLU A 409 -10.53 3.86 -20.59
N GLY A 410 -11.21 3.70 -19.46
CA GLY A 410 -10.79 4.25 -18.17
C GLY A 410 -9.43 3.74 -17.72
N GLY A 411 -9.15 2.44 -17.88
CA GLY A 411 -7.84 1.86 -17.61
C GLY A 411 -6.75 2.45 -18.51
N LYS A 412 -7.01 2.63 -19.81
CA LYS A 412 -6.08 3.31 -20.73
C LYS A 412 -5.84 4.77 -20.32
N ILE A 413 -6.89 5.49 -19.91
CA ILE A 413 -6.79 6.88 -19.48
C ILE A 413 -5.93 7.00 -18.22
N ALA A 414 -6.09 6.11 -17.24
CA ALA A 414 -5.26 6.13 -16.03
C ALA A 414 -3.76 6.04 -16.35
N VAL A 415 -3.37 5.11 -17.24
CA VAL A 415 -1.98 4.99 -17.71
C VAL A 415 -1.54 6.23 -18.49
N ALA A 416 -2.40 6.76 -19.35
CA ALA A 416 -2.10 7.94 -20.16
C ALA A 416 -1.96 9.22 -19.32
N GLU A 417 -2.77 9.39 -18.28
CA GLU A 417 -2.71 10.49 -17.33
C GLU A 417 -1.39 10.46 -16.55
N ALA A 418 -1.03 9.31 -15.99
CA ALA A 418 0.26 9.14 -15.30
C ALA A 418 1.45 9.44 -16.22
N ALA A 419 1.45 8.90 -17.43
CA ALA A 419 2.50 9.19 -18.40
C ALA A 419 2.57 10.69 -18.77
N ARG A 420 1.43 11.37 -18.87
CA ARG A 420 1.35 12.80 -19.21
C ARG A 420 1.89 13.67 -18.07
N ASN A 421 1.50 13.38 -16.83
CA ASN A 421 1.98 14.06 -15.64
C ASN A 421 3.51 13.96 -15.51
N LEU A 422 4.07 12.78 -15.77
CA LEU A 422 5.52 12.59 -15.85
C LEU A 422 6.15 13.41 -16.99
N ALA A 423 5.58 13.37 -18.20
CA ALA A 423 6.09 14.10 -19.35
C ALA A 423 6.12 15.62 -19.13
N CYS A 424 5.15 16.18 -18.40
CA CYS A 424 5.10 17.60 -18.03
C CYS A 424 6.29 18.03 -17.14
N THR A 425 6.94 17.10 -16.44
CA THR A 425 8.18 17.38 -15.68
C THR A 425 9.45 17.32 -16.53
N GLY A 426 9.34 16.91 -17.80
CA GLY A 426 10.48 16.60 -18.68
C GLY A 426 11.04 15.19 -18.47
N ALA A 427 10.42 14.37 -17.62
CA ALA A 427 10.82 12.97 -17.42
C ALA A 427 10.31 12.07 -18.56
N ALA A 428 11.09 11.04 -18.87
CA ALA A 428 10.64 9.95 -19.74
C ALA A 428 10.01 8.85 -18.87
N PRO A 429 8.74 8.44 -19.11
CA PRO A 429 8.13 7.31 -18.41
C PRO A 429 8.92 6.02 -18.68
N LEU A 430 9.34 5.32 -17.62
CA LEU A 430 10.20 4.12 -17.72
C LEU A 430 9.45 2.81 -17.42
N GLY A 431 8.36 2.88 -16.67
CA GLY A 431 7.60 1.73 -16.22
C GLY A 431 6.37 2.17 -15.45
N VAL A 432 5.48 1.21 -15.23
CA VAL A 432 4.23 1.40 -14.48
C VAL A 432 4.07 0.24 -13.51
N THR A 433 3.46 0.53 -12.38
CA THR A 433 2.90 -0.47 -11.47
C THR A 433 1.41 -0.20 -11.39
N ASP A 434 0.61 -1.25 -11.47
CA ASP A 434 -0.82 -1.19 -11.28
C ASP A 434 -1.20 -1.75 -9.90
N ASN A 435 -2.23 -1.17 -9.30
CA ASN A 435 -2.83 -1.70 -8.09
C ASN A 435 -4.34 -1.77 -8.30
N LEU A 436 -4.80 -2.96 -8.66
CA LEU A 436 -6.17 -3.25 -9.08
C LEU A 436 -7.09 -3.35 -7.85
N ASN A 437 -8.12 -2.51 -7.80
CA ASN A 437 -9.07 -2.44 -6.70
C ASN A 437 -10.49 -2.67 -7.25
N PHE A 438 -11.01 -3.88 -7.08
CA PHE A 438 -12.30 -4.30 -7.62
C PHE A 438 -13.20 -4.89 -6.53
N GLY A 439 -14.50 -4.94 -6.81
CA GLY A 439 -15.46 -5.63 -5.97
C GLY A 439 -15.36 -7.16 -6.06
N ASN A 440 -16.35 -7.84 -5.51
CA ASN A 440 -16.40 -9.30 -5.46
C ASN A 440 -16.39 -9.94 -6.87
N PRO A 441 -15.36 -10.76 -7.22
CA PRO A 441 -15.25 -11.40 -8.54
C PRO A 441 -16.25 -12.54 -8.77
N HIS A 442 -17.08 -12.89 -7.79
CA HIS A 442 -18.22 -13.79 -8.00
C HIS A 442 -19.38 -13.12 -8.74
N ASN A 443 -19.43 -11.79 -8.77
CA ASN A 443 -20.38 -11.07 -9.61
C ASN A 443 -19.86 -11.08 -11.06
N PRO A 444 -20.59 -11.66 -12.04
CA PRO A 444 -20.15 -11.70 -13.44
C PRO A 444 -19.90 -10.32 -14.04
N GLU A 445 -20.60 -9.28 -13.57
CA GLU A 445 -20.41 -7.90 -14.03
C GLU A 445 -19.11 -7.29 -13.53
N ILE A 446 -18.69 -7.61 -12.30
CA ILE A 446 -17.40 -7.15 -11.76
C ILE A 446 -16.24 -7.96 -12.36
N PHE A 447 -16.42 -9.27 -12.53
CA PHE A 447 -15.41 -10.12 -13.17
C PHE A 447 -15.17 -9.73 -14.65
N TRP A 448 -16.17 -9.15 -15.31
CA TRP A 448 -16.01 -8.60 -16.66
C TRP A 448 -15.23 -7.27 -16.69
N GLN A 449 -15.31 -6.47 -15.62
CA GLN A 449 -14.57 -5.21 -15.50
C GLN A 449 -13.07 -5.42 -15.21
N LEU A 450 -12.75 -6.52 -14.51
CA LEU A 450 -11.38 -6.99 -14.24
C LEU A 450 -10.75 -7.57 -15.51
#